data_AF-A0A1Z9C1R5-F1
#
_entry.id   AF-A0A1Z9C1R5-F1
#
_cell.length_a   1.000
_cell.length_b   1.000
_cell.length_c   1.000
_cell.angle_alpha   90.00
_cell.angle_beta   90.00
_cell.angle_gamma   90.00
#
_symmetry.space_group_name_H-M   'P 1'
#
loop_
_entity.id
_entity.type
_entity.pdbx_description
1 polymer ?
#
loop_
_entity_poly.entity_id
_entity_poly.type
_entity_poly.pdbx_seq_one_letter_code
_entity_poly.pdbx_strand_id
1 'polypeptide(L)' 'MGAYAYISSLVIPLQRSFKELYRRDDIFMAGRYEGQDWVSSAGYHVGHFEQDWIGLKATNTLCYLRYGEFHRIE' A
#
# COMPACT_ATOMS: atom_id res chain seq x y z
N MET A 1 10.46 -0.36 14.30
CA MET A 1 10.58 0.27 12.97
C MET A 1 9.61 1.44 12.95
N GLY A 2 10.09 2.68 12.97
CA GLY A 2 9.21 3.87 13.05
C GLY A 2 8.61 4.30 11.71
N ALA A 3 7.81 5.36 11.69
CA ALA A 3 7.17 5.90 10.48
C ALA A 3 8.16 6.18 9.34
N TYR A 4 9.34 6.74 9.67
CA TYR A 4 10.40 6.98 8.68
C TYR A 4 10.85 5.71 7.97
N ALA A 5 11.11 4.64 8.73
CA ALA A 5 11.57 3.38 8.17
C ALA A 5 10.50 2.73 7.29
N TYR A 6 9.22 2.81 7.67
CA TYR A 6 8.11 2.36 6.82
C TYR A 6 8.06 3.11 5.49
N ILE A 7 8.16 4.44 5.53
CA ILE A 7 8.16 5.27 4.32
C ILE A 7 9.37 4.96 3.44
N SER A 8 10.57 4.90 4.02
CA SER A 8 11.80 4.71 3.26
C SER A 8 12.00 3.30 2.71
N SER A 9 11.50 2.27 3.40
CA SER A 9 11.69 0.86 3.00
C SER A 9 10.56 0.28 2.17
N LEU A 10 9.34 0.81 2.29
CA LEU A 10 8.16 0.26 1.61
C LEU A 10 7.52 1.28 0.66
N VAL A 11 7.09 2.44 1.17
CA VAL A 11 6.25 3.39 0.41
C VAL A 11 7.02 3.99 -0.76
N ILE A 12 8.21 4.55 -0.50
CA ILE A 12 9.03 5.18 -1.54
C ILE A 12 9.48 4.14 -2.60
N PRO A 13 10.00 2.95 -2.22
CA PRO A 13 10.31 1.92 -3.21
C PRO A 13 9.11 1.50 -4.05
N LEU A 14 7.92 1.31 -3.44
CA LEU A 14 6.71 0.97 -4.18
C LEU A 14 6.35 2.05 -5.22
N GLN A 15 6.37 3.32 -4.81
CA GLN A 15 6.09 4.45 -5.72
C GLN A 15 7.10 4.54 -6.86
N ARG A 16 8.37 4.18 -6.64
CA ARG A 16 9.41 4.20 -7.68
C ARG A 16 9.27 3.05 -8.68
N SER A 17 8.74 1.91 -8.23
CA SER A 17 8.60 0.71 -9.06
C SER A 17 7.42 0.78 -10.03
N PHE A 18 6.47 1.69 -9.80
CA PHE A 18 5.28 1.85 -10.63
C PHE A 18 5.20 3.26 -11.23
N LYS A 19 4.97 3.35 -12.53
CA LYS A 19 4.59 4.62 -13.16
C LYS A 19 3.09 4.86 -13.00
N GLU A 20 2.73 6.11 -12.68
CA GLU A 20 1.35 6.56 -12.45
C GLU A 20 0.63 5.72 -11.38
N LEU A 21 1.35 5.36 -10.31
CA LEU A 21 0.79 4.62 -9.20
C LEU A 21 -0.33 5.42 -8.52
N TYR A 22 -1.52 4.84 -8.45
CA TYR A 22 -2.62 5.35 -7.65
C TYR A 22 -3.21 4.25 -6.78
N ARG A 23 -3.90 4.68 -5.73
CA ARG A 23 -4.58 3.81 -4.79
C ARG A 23 -6.08 3.86 -5.07
N ARG A 24 -6.70 2.68 -5.17
CA ARG A 24 -8.15 2.52 -5.26
C ARG A 24 -8.62 1.68 -4.08
N ASP A 25 -9.45 2.28 -3.23
CA ASP A 25 -10.01 1.60 -2.06
C ASP A 25 -11.34 0.96 -2.45
N ASP A 26 -11.48 -0.34 -2.20
CA ASP A 26 -12.75 -1.04 -2.42
C ASP A 26 -13.55 -1.13 -1.09
N ILE A 27 -12.83 -1.23 0.03
CA ILE A 27 -13.39 -1.27 1.39
C ILE A 27 -12.63 -0.25 2.23
N PHE A 28 -13.38 0.60 2.94
CA PHE A 28 -12.85 1.51 3.95
C PHE A 28 -13.72 1.43 5.20
N MET A 29 -13.10 1.28 6.37
CA MET A 29 -13.77 1.15 7.66
C MET A 29 -13.02 1.97 8.70
N ALA A 30 -13.76 2.70 9.51
CA ALA A 30 -13.23 3.39 10.68
C ALA A 30 -14.17 3.11 11.86
N GLY A 31 -13.61 2.82 13.03
CA GLY A 31 -14.43 2.53 14.20
C GLY A 31 -13.62 2.02 15.38
N ARG A 32 -14.32 1.77 16.47
CA ARG A 32 -13.72 1.27 17.71
C ARG A 32 -13.85 -0.26 17.80
N TYR A 33 -12.74 -0.93 18.08
CA TYR A 33 -12.68 -2.38 18.27
C TYR A 33 -11.69 -2.70 19.40
N GLU A 34 -12.11 -3.58 20.32
CA GLU A 34 -11.32 -3.95 21.52
C GLU A 34 -10.78 -2.75 22.31
N GLY A 35 -11.62 -1.72 22.46
CA GLY A 35 -11.27 -0.53 23.24
C GLY A 35 -10.36 0.46 22.53
N GLN A 36 -9.91 0.17 21.31
CA GLN A 36 -8.99 1.01 20.52
C GLN A 36 -9.67 1.55 19.25
N ASP A 37 -9.20 2.69 18.75
CA ASP A 37 -9.66 3.25 17.49
C ASP A 37 -8.84 2.68 16.32
N TRP A 38 -9.56 2.25 15.28
CA TRP A 38 -8.97 1.61 14.12
C TRP A 38 -9.45 2.27 12.83
N VAL A 39 -8.54 2.35 11.86
CA VAL A 39 -8.83 2.65 10.46
C VAL A 39 -8.30 1.49 9.63
N SER A 40 -9.18 0.88 8.84
CA SER A 40 -8.85 -0.27 7.99
C SER A 40 -9.31 -0.04 6.57
N SER A 41 -8.55 -0.56 5.62
CA SER A 41 -8.90 -0.47 4.20
C SER A 41 -8.37 -1.66 3.43
N ALA A 42 -9.06 -2.00 2.35
CA ALA A 42 -8.60 -3.00 1.41
C ALA A 42 -8.91 -2.53 -0.01
N GLY A 43 -7.94 -2.69 -0.89
CA GLY A 43 -8.01 -2.08 -2.22
C GLY A 43 -6.93 -2.60 -3.14
N TYR A 44 -6.58 -1.78 -4.12
CA TYR A 44 -5.48 -2.03 -5.04
C TYR A 44 -4.57 -0.81 -5.16
N HIS A 45 -3.28 -1.06 -5.23
CA HIS A 45 -2.32 -0.16 -5.85
C HIS A 45 -2.27 -0.49 -7.33
N VAL A 46 -2.57 0.49 -8.18
CA VAL A 46 -2.69 0.30 -9.63
C VAL A 46 -1.71 1.22 -10.32
N GLY A 47 -0.95 0.67 -11.27
CA GLY A 47 0.01 1.43 -12.06
C GLY A 47 0.75 0.53 -13.04
N HIS A 48 1.60 1.14 -13.87
CA HIS A 48 2.45 0.40 -14.80
C HIS A 48 3.71 -0.07 -14.08
N PHE A 49 3.92 -1.40 -13.97
CA PHE A 49 5.01 -1.96 -13.16
C PHE A 49 6.33 -2.00 -13.95
N GLU A 50 7.19 -0.99 -13.75
CA GLU A 50 8.36 -0.69 -14.60
C GLU A 50 9.71 -1.03 -13.97
N GLN A 51 9.79 -1.17 -12.63
CA GLN A 51 11.06 -1.52 -11.97
C GLN A 51 10.84 -2.62 -10.94
N ASP A 52 11.80 -3.55 -10.85
CA ASP A 52 11.76 -4.64 -9.89
C ASP A 52 11.49 -4.13 -8.46
N TRP A 53 10.68 -4.87 -7.71
CA TRP A 53 10.24 -4.46 -6.38
C TRP A 53 10.14 -5.66 -5.47
N ILE A 54 10.76 -5.61 -4.29
CA ILE A 54 10.72 -6.69 -3.25
C ILE A 54 11.00 -8.11 -3.77
N GLY A 55 11.81 -8.25 -4.83
CA GLY A 55 12.12 -9.54 -5.47
C GLY A 55 11.17 -9.93 -6.62
N LEU A 56 10.12 -9.15 -6.88
CA LEU A 56 9.26 -9.27 -8.05
C LEU A 56 9.90 -8.59 -9.25
N LYS A 57 9.88 -9.28 -10.40
CA LYS A 57 10.35 -8.74 -11.66
C LYS A 57 9.30 -7.82 -12.29
N ALA A 58 9.74 -6.65 -12.75
CA ALA A 58 8.89 -5.72 -13.48
C ALA A 58 8.28 -6.41 -14.71
N THR A 59 6.95 -6.35 -14.84
CA THR A 59 6.24 -6.96 -15.97
C THR A 59 6.16 -6.03 -17.18
N ASN A 60 6.45 -4.74 -17.01
CA ASN A 60 6.23 -3.69 -18.01
C ASN A 60 4.80 -3.70 -18.57
N THR A 61 3.84 -3.90 -17.66
CA THR A 61 2.40 -3.89 -17.96
C THR A 61 1.62 -3.22 -16.83
N LEU A 62 0.35 -2.92 -17.07
CA LEU A 62 -0.58 -2.48 -16.02
C LEU A 62 -0.75 -3.60 -14.98
N CYS A 63 -0.49 -3.29 -13.72
CA CYS A 63 -0.56 -4.22 -12.61
C CYS A 63 -1.54 -3.73 -11.54
N TYR A 64 -2.26 -4.67 -10.92
CA TYR A 64 -3.22 -4.45 -9.85
C TYR A 64 -2.74 -5.18 -8.60
N LEU A 65 -2.01 -4.49 -7.74
CA LEU A 65 -1.49 -5.05 -6.50
C LEU A 65 -2.52 -4.93 -5.37
N ARG A 66 -3.14 -6.05 -5.00
CA ARG A 66 -4.11 -6.10 -3.89
C ARG A 66 -3.41 -5.75 -2.58
N TYR A 67 -4.05 -4.93 -1.74
CA TYR A 67 -3.57 -4.60 -0.40
C TYR A 67 -4.68 -4.74 0.65
N GLY A 68 -4.26 -4.90 1.90
CA GLY A 68 -5.09 -4.76 3.10
C GLY A 68 -4.28 -4.08 4.20
N GLU A 69 -4.84 -3.03 4.78
CA GLU A 69 -4.18 -2.17 5.77
C GLU A 69 -5.03 -2.03 7.03
N PHE A 70 -4.38 -2.08 8.19
CA PHE A 70 -4.99 -1.95 9.50
C PHE A 70 -4.11 -1.02 10.34
N HIS A 71 -4.65 0.14 10.69
CA HIS A 71 -3.97 1.15 11.47
C HIS A 71 -4.71 1.36 12.78
N ARG A 72 -4.05 1.08 13.90
CA ARG A 72 -4.50 1.54 15.21
C ARG A 72 -4.12 3.00 15.35
N ILE A 73 -5.07 3.82 15.79
CA ILE A 73 -4.88 5.25 16.01
C ILE A 73 -4.57 5.46 17.50
N GLU A 74 -3.53 6.22 17.77
CA GLU A 74 -3.07 6.65 19.10
C GLU A 74 -2.74 8.15 19.09
#